data_AF-A0A2V1P4L3-F1
#
_entry.id   AF-A0A2V1P4L3-F1
#
_cell.length_a   1.000
_cell.length_b   1.000
_cell.length_c   1.000
_cell.angle_alpha   90.00
_cell.angle_beta   90.00
_cell.angle_gamma   90.00
#
_symmetry.space_group_name_H-M   'P 1'
#
loop_
_entity.id
_entity.type
_entity.pdbx_description
1 polymer ?
#
loop_
_entity_poly.entity_id
_entity_poly.type
_entity_poly.pdbx_seq_one_letter_code
_entity_poly.pdbx_strand_id
1 'polypeptide(L)'
;MRAAATTPNPSKSSLRFVALAIAAASLVGVALFQRGPDPAFLPEMAPHPVVMQDGRMLFSQRYEVTVAEWNRCALDGECDLTLRTRPDQDPATTPATGLSYVDVKQYVEWINTKSRHDFRLPTAEEWDAMAAAVLPHAPAPVFSDPALSWASTYLVEGIAPRALKPQGSFSTSPEGIVDLDGSVWEWTMECYDGQSNGTPAESCPAFFVGGEHIAAMSFLIRDPARGGCAVGTPPAHLGMRLVSDKPIG
;
A
#
# COMPACT_ATOMS: atom_id res chain seq x y z
N MET A 1 -43.89 -38.46 -44.75
CA MET A 1 -43.76 -38.90 -43.34
C MET A 1 -42.93 -37.87 -42.58
N ARG A 2 -43.56 -37.02 -41.77
CA ARG A 2 -42.88 -36.19 -40.75
C ARG A 2 -43.72 -36.30 -39.48
N ALA A 3 -43.21 -37.03 -38.50
CA ALA A 3 -43.81 -37.10 -37.18
C ALA A 3 -43.43 -35.82 -36.41
N ALA A 4 -44.43 -35.07 -35.98
CA ALA A 4 -44.24 -33.95 -35.06
C ALA A 4 -43.99 -34.51 -33.65
N ALA A 5 -42.81 -34.27 -33.10
CA ALA A 5 -42.47 -34.63 -31.74
C ALA A 5 -43.21 -33.70 -30.76
N THR A 6 -44.06 -34.27 -29.91
CA THR A 6 -44.71 -33.55 -28.82
C THR A 6 -43.76 -33.50 -27.63
N THR A 7 -43.22 -32.32 -27.32
CA THR A 7 -42.44 -32.10 -26.09
C THR A 7 -43.37 -32.13 -24.87
N PRO A 8 -43.06 -32.91 -23.82
CA PRO A 8 -43.87 -32.94 -22.61
C PRO A 8 -43.67 -31.66 -21.79
N ASN A 9 -44.77 -31.06 -21.34
CA ASN A 9 -44.75 -29.93 -20.42
C ASN A 9 -44.29 -30.38 -19.02
N PRO A 10 -43.35 -29.68 -18.37
CA PRO A 10 -42.86 -30.06 -17.05
C PRO A 10 -43.98 -29.94 -15.99
N SER A 11 -44.05 -30.91 -15.08
CA SER A 11 -45.05 -30.93 -14.02
C SER A 11 -44.80 -29.81 -12.99
N LYS A 12 -45.86 -29.32 -12.34
CA LYS A 12 -45.78 -28.29 -11.29
C LYS A 12 -44.84 -28.67 -10.13
N SER A 13 -44.65 -29.97 -9.88
CA SER A 13 -43.70 -30.48 -8.88
C SER A 13 -42.25 -30.27 -9.33
N SER A 14 -41.94 -30.55 -10.61
CA SER A 14 -40.61 -30.31 -11.19
C SER A 14 -40.22 -28.83 -11.14
N LEU A 15 -41.17 -27.92 -11.39
CA LEU A 15 -40.95 -26.48 -11.31
C LEU A 15 -40.66 -26.01 -9.88
N ARG A 16 -41.28 -26.61 -8.86
CA ARG A 16 -41.02 -26.30 -7.44
C ARG A 16 -39.64 -26.76 -6.99
N PHE A 17 -39.21 -27.96 -7.39
CA PHE A 17 -37.87 -28.46 -7.07
C PHE A 17 -36.77 -27.63 -7.72
N VAL A 18 -36.96 -27.23 -8.99
CA VAL A 18 -36.02 -26.33 -9.67
C VAL A 18 -35.96 -24.97 -8.99
N ALA A 19 -37.12 -24.39 -8.62
CA ALA A 19 -37.16 -23.11 -7.90
C ALA A 19 -36.50 -23.18 -6.52
N LEU A 20 -36.70 -24.28 -5.76
CA LEU A 20 -36.04 -24.51 -4.47
C LEU A 20 -34.52 -24.69 -4.62
N ALA A 21 -34.06 -25.41 -5.64
CA ALA A 21 -32.64 -25.57 -5.93
C ALA A 21 -31.97 -24.25 -6.32
N ILE A 22 -32.64 -23.43 -7.14
CA ILE A 22 -32.17 -22.07 -7.48
C ILE A 22 -32.12 -21.20 -6.23
N ALA A 23 -33.17 -21.21 -5.40
CA ALA A 23 -33.19 -20.43 -4.16
C ALA A 23 -32.08 -20.84 -3.19
N ALA A 24 -31.83 -22.14 -3.03
CA ALA A 24 -30.74 -22.65 -2.20
C ALA A 24 -29.36 -22.26 -2.77
N ALA A 25 -29.15 -22.37 -4.08
CA ALA A 25 -27.90 -21.95 -4.73
C ALA A 25 -27.68 -20.43 -4.60
N SER A 26 -28.73 -19.62 -4.74
CA SER A 26 -28.68 -18.17 -4.55
C SER A 26 -28.37 -17.81 -3.09
N LEU A 27 -28.97 -18.48 -2.11
CA LEU A 27 -28.69 -18.26 -0.69
C LEU A 27 -27.25 -18.63 -0.31
N VAL A 28 -26.73 -19.73 -0.84
CA VAL A 28 -25.32 -20.13 -0.66
C VAL A 28 -24.38 -19.14 -1.34
N GLY A 29 -24.70 -18.69 -2.55
CA GLY A 29 -23.96 -17.64 -3.25
C GLY A 29 -23.88 -16.35 -2.43
N VAL A 30 -25.02 -15.84 -1.95
CA VAL A 30 -25.08 -14.63 -1.11
C VAL A 30 -24.29 -14.79 0.19
N ALA A 31 -24.39 -15.95 0.86
CA ALA A 31 -23.64 -16.21 2.09
C ALA A 31 -22.12 -16.30 1.88
N LEU A 32 -21.66 -16.71 0.68
CA LEU A 32 -20.24 -16.70 0.31
C LEU A 32 -19.75 -15.30 -0.05
N PHE A 33 -20.59 -14.46 -0.67
CA PHE A 33 -20.28 -13.07 -1.02
C PHE A 33 -20.33 -12.09 0.16
N GLN A 34 -20.97 -12.45 1.28
CA GLN A 34 -21.10 -11.59 2.47
C GLN A 34 -20.05 -11.84 3.56
N ARG A 35 -18.96 -12.56 3.26
CA ARG A 35 -17.89 -12.73 4.25
C ARG A 35 -17.13 -11.41 4.40
N GLY A 36 -17.34 -10.73 5.52
CA GLY A 36 -16.58 -9.55 5.91
C GLY A 36 -15.08 -9.82 6.03
N PRO A 37 -14.27 -8.81 6.39
CA PRO A 37 -12.83 -8.92 6.42
C PRO A 37 -12.30 -10.12 7.22
N ASP A 38 -11.18 -10.68 6.79
CA ASP A 38 -10.51 -11.79 7.47
C ASP A 38 -9.53 -11.27 8.54
N PRO A 39 -9.86 -11.35 9.84
CA PRO A 39 -9.02 -10.78 10.89
C PRO A 39 -7.64 -11.41 10.95
N ALA A 40 -7.43 -12.60 10.39
CA ALA A 40 -6.10 -13.22 10.33
C ALA A 40 -5.14 -12.45 9.41
N PHE A 41 -5.64 -11.68 8.45
CA PHE A 41 -4.85 -10.95 7.46
C PHE A 41 -4.96 -9.43 7.59
N LEU A 42 -5.77 -8.92 8.52
CA LEU A 42 -5.85 -7.48 8.74
C LEU A 42 -4.59 -7.00 9.47
N PRO A 43 -3.91 -5.96 8.96
CA PRO A 43 -2.78 -5.38 9.65
C PRO A 43 -3.26 -4.55 10.85
N GLU A 44 -2.34 -4.21 11.75
CA GLU A 44 -2.63 -3.24 12.80
C GLU A 44 -2.81 -1.84 12.18
N MET A 45 -3.97 -1.23 12.39
CA MET A 45 -4.27 0.12 11.89
C MET A 45 -4.01 1.18 12.94
N ALA A 46 -3.73 2.40 12.48
CA ALA A 46 -3.70 3.58 13.31
C ALA A 46 -5.08 3.78 14.01
N PRO A 47 -5.10 4.20 15.29
CA PRO A 47 -6.33 4.32 16.07
C PRO A 47 -7.28 5.41 15.56
N HIS A 48 -6.77 6.41 14.85
CA HIS A 48 -7.58 7.49 14.29
C HIS A 48 -7.28 7.66 12.79
N PRO A 49 -8.29 8.03 11.97
CA PRO A 49 -8.05 8.35 10.57
C PRO A 49 -7.37 9.71 10.41
N VAL A 50 -6.58 9.86 9.35
CA VAL A 50 -6.16 11.18 8.86
C VAL A 50 -7.35 11.82 8.15
N VAL A 51 -7.67 13.07 8.52
CA VAL A 51 -8.72 13.85 7.86
C VAL A 51 -8.07 14.73 6.80
N MET A 52 -8.33 14.40 5.53
CA MET A 52 -7.84 15.15 4.37
C MET A 52 -8.50 16.53 4.27
N GLN A 53 -7.90 17.46 3.52
CA GLN A 53 -8.42 18.83 3.37
C GLN A 53 -9.84 18.90 2.78
N ASP A 54 -10.22 17.92 1.96
CA ASP A 54 -11.55 17.79 1.37
C ASP A 54 -12.54 17.01 2.27
N GLY A 55 -12.13 16.65 3.48
CA GLY A 55 -12.95 15.93 4.46
C GLY A 55 -12.96 14.40 4.28
N ARG A 56 -12.26 13.85 3.28
CA ARG A 56 -12.08 12.39 3.20
C ARG A 56 -11.31 11.88 4.41
N MET A 57 -11.68 10.69 4.88
CA MET A 57 -10.99 9.98 5.95
C MET A 57 -10.07 8.92 5.35
N LEU A 58 -8.80 8.96 5.71
CA LEU A 58 -7.80 7.98 5.32
C LEU A 58 -7.42 7.12 6.52
N PHE A 59 -7.57 5.80 6.39
CA PHE A 59 -7.20 4.83 7.42
C PHE A 59 -5.85 4.22 7.06
N SER A 60 -4.83 4.44 7.89
CA SER A 60 -3.47 4.00 7.63
C SER A 60 -3.08 2.82 8.50
N GLN A 61 -2.29 1.90 7.94
CA GLN A 61 -1.59 0.90 8.73
C GLN A 61 -0.66 1.58 9.73
N ARG A 62 -0.63 1.09 10.96
CA ARG A 62 0.08 1.71 12.08
C ARG A 62 1.60 1.77 11.88
N TYR A 63 2.17 0.68 11.37
CA TYR A 63 3.59 0.53 11.05
C TYR A 63 3.78 0.21 9.57
N GLU A 64 4.99 0.28 9.04
CA GLU A 64 5.29 -0.28 7.73
C GLU A 64 4.99 -1.79 7.72
N VAL A 65 4.72 -2.33 6.52
CA VAL A 65 4.61 -3.78 6.34
C VAL A 65 5.91 -4.44 6.82
N THR A 66 5.80 -5.44 7.68
CA THR A 66 6.95 -6.16 8.26
C THR A 66 7.42 -7.32 7.39
N VAL A 67 8.64 -7.81 7.63
CA VAL A 67 9.17 -9.01 6.97
C VAL A 67 8.28 -10.24 7.23
N ALA A 68 7.72 -10.38 8.44
CA ALA A 68 6.80 -11.47 8.76
C ALA A 68 5.49 -11.37 7.97
N GLU A 69 4.90 -10.18 7.87
CA GLU A 69 3.70 -9.94 7.07
C GLU A 69 3.95 -10.21 5.59
N TRP A 70 5.03 -9.63 5.03
CA TRP A 70 5.46 -9.86 3.65
C TRP A 70 5.63 -11.36 3.34
N ASN A 71 6.33 -12.08 4.22
CA ASN A 71 6.65 -13.49 3.97
C ASN A 71 5.42 -14.41 4.00
N ARG A 72 4.27 -13.96 4.50
CA ARG A 72 3.00 -14.70 4.31
C ARG A 72 2.57 -14.71 2.84
N CYS A 73 2.73 -13.59 2.14
CA CYS A 73 2.52 -13.52 0.70
C CYS A 73 3.50 -14.41 -0.07
N ALA A 74 4.78 -14.40 0.33
CA ALA A 74 5.81 -15.24 -0.27
C ALA A 74 5.54 -16.74 -0.05
N LEU A 75 5.11 -17.13 1.15
CA LEU A 75 4.74 -18.51 1.49
C LEU A 75 3.55 -19.02 0.68
N ASP A 76 2.61 -18.13 0.36
CA ASP A 76 1.46 -18.43 -0.52
C ASP A 76 1.86 -18.49 -2.01
N GLY A 77 3.09 -18.10 -2.36
CA GLY A 77 3.58 -18.10 -3.74
C GLY A 77 3.09 -16.91 -4.59
N GLU A 78 2.52 -15.89 -3.96
CA GLU A 78 1.92 -14.71 -4.62
C GLU A 78 2.88 -13.51 -4.64
N CYS A 79 3.91 -13.52 -3.77
CA CYS A 79 5.04 -12.58 -3.83
C CYS A 79 6.32 -13.32 -4.19
N ASP A 80 7.03 -12.85 -5.22
CA ASP A 80 8.26 -13.49 -5.72
C ASP A 80 9.42 -13.49 -4.71
N LEU A 81 9.46 -12.48 -3.84
CA LEU A 81 10.55 -12.28 -2.90
C LEU A 81 10.25 -12.93 -1.55
N THR A 82 11.17 -13.76 -1.06
CA THR A 82 11.25 -14.11 0.36
C THR A 82 12.28 -13.22 1.04
N LEU A 83 11.83 -12.42 2.00
CA LEU A 83 12.68 -11.51 2.75
C LEU A 83 13.33 -12.22 3.94
N ARG A 84 14.55 -11.81 4.28
CA ARG A 84 15.30 -12.34 5.44
C ARG A 84 15.79 -11.19 6.29
N THR A 85 15.63 -11.31 7.60
CA THR A 85 16.25 -10.41 8.57
C THR A 85 17.68 -10.84 8.89
N ARG A 86 18.45 -9.94 9.50
CA ARG A 86 19.71 -10.34 10.14
C ARG A 86 19.44 -11.23 11.36
N PRO A 87 20.41 -12.05 11.81
CA PRO A 87 20.20 -12.94 12.96
C PRO A 87 19.79 -12.26 14.27
N ASP A 88 20.13 -10.98 14.44
CA ASP A 88 19.82 -10.14 15.60
C ASP A 88 18.50 -9.36 15.47
N GLN A 89 17.75 -9.57 14.39
CA GLN A 89 16.53 -8.86 14.07
C GLN A 89 15.32 -9.81 14.03
N ASP A 90 14.21 -9.39 14.63
CA ASP A 90 12.95 -10.10 14.61
C ASP A 90 12.13 -9.77 13.33
N PRO A 91 11.80 -10.75 12.47
CA PRO A 91 10.94 -10.55 11.32
C PRO A 91 9.58 -9.91 11.62
N ALA A 92 9.04 -10.12 12.82
CA ALA A 92 7.73 -9.60 13.22
C ALA A 92 7.71 -8.09 13.49
N THR A 93 8.89 -7.47 13.68
CA THR A 93 9.02 -6.03 13.93
C THR A 93 9.95 -5.35 12.94
N THR A 94 10.63 -6.10 12.07
CA THR A 94 11.52 -5.52 11.06
C THR A 94 10.72 -5.13 9.83
N PRO A 95 10.76 -3.85 9.38
CA PRO A 95 10.10 -3.44 8.14
C PRO A 95 10.60 -4.24 6.92
N ALA A 96 9.66 -4.61 6.06
CA ALA A 96 9.92 -5.23 4.77
C ALA A 96 10.52 -4.17 3.83
N THR A 97 11.80 -4.33 3.53
CA THR A 97 12.56 -3.39 2.71
C THR A 97 13.31 -4.08 1.59
N GLY A 98 13.83 -3.29 0.64
CA GLY A 98 14.45 -3.83 -0.58
C GLY A 98 13.39 -4.21 -1.63
N LEU A 99 12.26 -3.51 -1.60
CA LEU A 99 11.10 -3.76 -2.45
C LEU A 99 11.03 -2.74 -3.57
N SER A 100 10.79 -3.21 -4.79
CA SER A 100 10.45 -2.35 -5.93
C SER A 100 8.95 -2.08 -5.97
N TYR A 101 8.52 -1.14 -6.82
CA TYR A 101 7.11 -0.87 -7.01
C TYR A 101 6.35 -2.12 -7.52
N VAL A 102 7.00 -2.91 -8.39
CA VAL A 102 6.44 -4.17 -8.89
C VAL A 102 6.22 -5.18 -7.76
N ASP A 103 7.13 -5.23 -6.80
CA ASP A 103 7.02 -6.15 -5.66
C ASP A 103 5.86 -5.72 -4.75
N VAL A 104 5.78 -4.44 -4.37
CA VAL A 104 4.72 -3.98 -3.46
C VAL A 104 3.32 -4.12 -4.07
N LYS A 105 3.20 -4.05 -5.40
CA LYS A 105 1.95 -4.32 -6.11
C LYS A 105 1.46 -5.76 -5.95
N GLN A 106 2.36 -6.74 -5.98
CA GLN A 106 2.02 -8.15 -5.70
C GLN A 106 1.43 -8.29 -4.29
N TYR A 107 2.06 -7.65 -3.30
CA TYR A 107 1.58 -7.69 -1.92
C TYR A 107 0.20 -7.04 -1.75
N VAL A 108 -0.05 -5.89 -2.40
CA VAL A 108 -1.35 -5.21 -2.38
C VAL A 108 -2.46 -6.10 -2.99
N GLU A 109 -2.17 -6.79 -4.10
CA GLU A 109 -3.13 -7.71 -4.74
C GLU A 109 -3.44 -8.92 -3.84
N TRP A 110 -2.39 -9.50 -3.25
CA TRP A 110 -2.51 -10.62 -2.32
C TRP A 110 -3.30 -10.26 -1.06
N ILE A 111 -2.95 -9.14 -0.39
CA ILE A 111 -3.57 -8.76 0.88
C ILE A 111 -5.06 -8.44 0.69
N ASN A 112 -5.44 -7.81 -0.42
CA ASN A 112 -6.86 -7.53 -0.72
C ASN A 112 -7.67 -8.82 -0.90
N THR A 113 -7.08 -9.81 -1.57
CA THR A 113 -7.71 -11.13 -1.74
C THR A 113 -7.88 -11.86 -0.42
N LYS A 114 -6.82 -11.87 0.42
CA LYS A 114 -6.81 -12.63 1.68
C LYS A 114 -7.64 -11.97 2.77
N SER A 115 -7.48 -10.65 2.93
CA SER A 115 -8.19 -9.88 3.94
C SER A 115 -9.64 -9.60 3.56
N ARG A 116 -10.02 -9.69 2.27
CA ARG A 116 -11.34 -9.25 1.77
C ARG A 116 -11.64 -7.79 2.15
N HIS A 117 -10.61 -6.95 2.13
CA HIS A 117 -10.67 -5.52 2.39
C HIS A 117 -9.91 -4.76 1.31
N ASP A 118 -10.31 -3.52 1.06
CA ASP A 118 -9.73 -2.69 0.00
C ASP A 118 -8.54 -1.90 0.58
N PHE A 119 -7.33 -2.44 0.46
CA PHE A 119 -6.07 -1.73 0.71
C PHE A 119 -5.41 -1.25 -0.58
N ARG A 120 -4.66 -0.17 -0.45
CA ARG A 120 -3.82 0.41 -1.51
C ARG A 120 -2.59 1.08 -0.89
N LEU A 121 -1.66 1.49 -1.75
CA LEU A 121 -0.63 2.46 -1.37
C LEU A 121 -1.27 3.85 -1.22
N PRO A 122 -0.72 4.74 -0.37
CA PRO A 122 -1.16 6.13 -0.31
C PRO A 122 -0.85 6.86 -1.62
N THR A 123 -1.54 7.95 -1.91
CA THR A 123 -1.05 8.97 -2.86
C THR A 123 0.12 9.75 -2.25
N ALA A 124 0.87 10.55 -3.03
CA ALA A 124 1.90 11.39 -2.44
C ALA A 124 1.31 12.44 -1.49
N GLU A 125 0.16 13.04 -1.88
CA GLU A 125 -0.60 13.97 -1.03
C GLU A 125 -1.04 13.33 0.29
N GLU A 126 -1.55 12.10 0.25
CA GLU A 126 -1.97 11.37 1.45
C GLU A 126 -0.77 11.03 2.34
N TRP A 127 0.36 10.66 1.74
CA TRP A 127 1.59 10.40 2.48
C TRP A 127 2.08 11.65 3.21
N ASP A 128 2.13 12.80 2.52
CA ASP A 128 2.49 14.08 3.13
C ASP A 128 1.54 14.44 4.28
N ALA A 129 0.24 14.22 4.11
CA ALA A 129 -0.75 14.47 5.16
C ALA A 129 -0.53 13.58 6.40
N MET A 130 -0.21 12.29 6.21
CA MET A 130 0.13 11.38 7.32
C MET A 130 1.37 11.85 8.07
N ALA A 131 2.39 12.34 7.35
CA ALA A 131 3.71 12.63 7.90
C ALA A 131 3.88 14.06 8.45
N ALA A 132 2.98 14.98 8.09
CA ALA A 132 3.08 16.42 8.38
C ALA A 132 3.38 16.78 9.85
N ALA A 133 2.85 16.01 10.80
CA ALA A 133 3.00 16.30 12.23
C ALA A 133 4.35 15.82 12.82
N VAL A 134 5.04 14.90 12.14
CA VAL A 134 6.27 14.27 12.66
C VAL A 134 7.50 14.59 11.83
N LEU A 135 7.34 14.95 10.56
CA LEU A 135 8.46 15.42 9.76
C LEU A 135 8.92 16.80 10.21
N PRO A 136 10.24 17.07 10.19
CA PRO A 136 10.76 18.40 10.43
C PRO A 136 10.16 19.36 9.41
N HIS A 137 9.81 20.56 9.86
CA HIS A 137 9.33 21.61 8.95
C HIS A 137 10.41 21.87 7.90
N ALA A 138 10.01 21.94 6.63
CA ALA A 138 10.93 22.29 5.55
C ALA A 138 11.68 23.58 5.94
N PRO A 139 13.02 23.58 5.95
CA PRO A 139 13.77 24.79 6.26
C PRO A 139 13.35 25.89 5.28
N ALA A 140 13.29 27.13 5.79
CA ALA A 140 12.98 28.28 4.95
C ALA A 140 13.89 28.27 3.70
N PRO A 141 13.39 28.66 2.51
CA PRO A 141 14.19 28.66 1.29
C PRO A 141 15.50 29.40 1.54
N VAL A 142 16.62 28.71 1.38
CA VAL A 142 17.95 29.32 1.57
C VAL A 142 18.22 30.35 0.47
N PHE A 143 17.56 30.16 -0.68
CA PHE A 143 17.60 31.05 -1.82
C PHE A 143 16.24 31.73 -2.02
N SER A 144 16.26 33.04 -2.26
CA SER A 144 15.06 33.82 -2.61
C SER A 144 14.65 33.68 -4.08
N ASP A 145 15.52 33.12 -4.92
CA ASP A 145 15.23 32.86 -6.34
C ASP A 145 14.41 31.55 -6.46
N PRO A 146 13.18 31.60 -7.00
CA PRO A 146 12.36 30.41 -7.22
C PRO A 146 13.05 29.34 -8.08
N ALA A 147 13.94 29.72 -8.99
CA ALA A 147 14.70 28.79 -9.84
C ALA A 147 15.74 27.96 -9.07
N LEU A 148 16.06 28.35 -7.83
CA LEU A 148 17.00 27.66 -6.94
C LEU A 148 16.29 26.97 -5.76
N SER A 149 14.95 26.93 -5.76
CA SER A 149 14.16 26.23 -4.74
C SER A 149 14.57 24.76 -4.60
N TRP A 150 14.83 24.08 -5.73
CA TRP A 150 15.32 22.70 -5.77
C TRP A 150 16.65 22.48 -5.03
N ALA A 151 17.52 23.50 -4.99
CA ALA A 151 18.82 23.41 -4.33
C ALA A 151 18.69 23.42 -2.81
N SER A 152 17.61 24.00 -2.27
CA SER A 152 17.33 23.99 -0.82
C SER A 152 17.03 22.58 -0.32
N THR A 153 16.53 21.68 -1.18
CA THR A 153 16.28 20.27 -0.87
C THR A 153 17.59 19.48 -0.61
N TYR A 154 18.73 19.94 -1.12
CA TYR A 154 20.04 19.31 -0.89
C TYR A 154 20.75 19.78 0.39
N LEU A 155 20.20 20.80 1.07
CA LEU A 155 20.79 21.46 2.23
C LEU A 155 20.11 21.07 3.55
N VAL A 156 19.19 20.10 3.53
CA VAL A 156 18.49 19.65 4.73
C VAL A 156 19.47 18.89 5.63
N GLU A 157 19.89 19.53 6.72
CA GLU A 157 20.59 18.89 7.83
C GLU A 157 19.57 18.25 8.76
N GLY A 158 19.58 16.91 8.83
CA GLY A 158 18.67 16.17 9.70
C GLY A 158 18.45 14.72 9.27
N ILE A 159 19.49 14.07 8.73
CA ILE A 159 19.35 12.73 8.16
C ILE A 159 18.97 11.75 9.27
N ALA A 160 17.73 11.23 9.22
CA ALA A 160 17.32 10.11 10.06
C ALA A 160 18.37 8.99 9.96
N PRO A 161 18.69 8.27 11.06
CA PRO A 161 19.67 7.20 11.01
C PRO A 161 19.44 6.27 9.82
N ARG A 162 20.40 6.20 8.89
CA ARG A 162 20.27 5.41 7.65
C ARG A 162 20.22 3.89 7.89
N ALA A 163 20.40 3.45 9.13
CA ALA A 163 20.34 2.05 9.48
C ALA A 163 18.90 1.65 9.75
N LEU A 164 18.42 0.63 9.04
CA LEU A 164 17.11 0.01 9.30
C LEU A 164 16.91 -0.26 10.79
N LYS A 165 15.77 0.19 11.31
CA LYS A 165 15.32 -0.01 12.68
C LYS A 165 14.06 -0.89 12.71
N PRO A 166 13.80 -1.60 13.81
CA PRO A 166 12.50 -2.22 14.03
C PRO A 166 11.41 -1.14 14.13
N GLN A 167 10.18 -1.50 13.79
CA GLN A 167 9.00 -0.64 13.94
C GLN A 167 8.87 -0.12 15.37
N GLY A 168 8.32 1.08 15.54
CA GLY A 168 8.21 1.79 16.80
C GLY A 168 9.48 2.47 17.28
N SER A 169 10.47 2.70 16.40
CA SER A 169 11.75 3.30 16.77
C SER A 169 11.78 4.81 16.64
N PHE A 170 10.79 5.40 15.98
CA PHE A 170 10.71 6.82 15.67
C PHE A 170 9.40 7.44 16.15
N SER A 171 9.04 8.62 15.63
CA SER A 171 7.93 9.41 16.12
C SER A 171 6.59 8.74 15.84
N THR A 172 5.59 9.13 16.63
CA THR A 172 4.19 8.72 16.44
C THR A 172 3.35 9.97 16.13
N SER A 173 2.58 9.93 15.04
CA SER A 173 1.66 11.01 14.66
C SER A 173 0.47 11.12 15.63
N PRO A 174 -0.28 12.23 15.64
CA PRO A 174 -1.51 12.37 16.42
C PRO A 174 -2.54 11.27 16.14
N GLU A 175 -2.58 10.77 14.91
CA GLU A 175 -3.45 9.70 14.46
C GLU A 175 -2.97 8.32 14.92
N GLY A 176 -1.73 8.24 15.41
CA GLY A 176 -1.08 7.04 15.90
C GLY A 176 -0.32 6.27 14.83
N ILE A 177 0.02 6.90 13.70
CA ILE A 177 0.90 6.33 12.67
C ILE A 177 2.35 6.48 13.13
N VAL A 178 3.16 5.44 12.98
CA VAL A 178 4.50 5.39 13.55
C VAL A 178 5.55 5.26 12.45
N ASP A 179 6.73 5.84 12.69
CA ASP A 179 7.94 5.73 11.86
C ASP A 179 7.96 6.48 10.52
N LEU A 180 7.07 7.45 10.32
CA LEU A 180 7.06 8.27 9.10
C LEU A 180 8.31 9.17 8.95
N ASP A 181 9.03 9.45 10.04
CA ASP A 181 10.27 10.24 10.09
C ASP A 181 11.56 9.39 10.03
N GLY A 182 11.46 8.12 9.64
CA GLY A 182 12.62 7.29 9.25
C GLY A 182 12.48 5.83 9.66
N SER A 183 13.32 4.90 9.19
CA SER A 183 14.38 5.02 8.17
C SER A 183 13.94 4.44 6.82
N VAL A 184 12.69 4.02 6.72
CA VAL A 184 12.11 3.42 5.53
C VAL A 184 11.39 4.49 4.74
N TRP A 185 11.65 4.50 3.44
CA TRP A 185 10.87 5.28 2.49
C TRP A 185 9.78 4.39 1.91
N GLU A 186 8.59 4.95 1.79
CA GLU A 186 7.37 4.20 1.49
C GLU A 186 6.89 4.53 0.07
N TRP A 187 6.66 3.48 -0.73
CA TRP A 187 6.08 3.66 -2.07
C TRP A 187 4.67 4.27 -2.00
N THR A 188 4.40 5.24 -2.87
CA THR A 188 3.08 5.81 -3.12
C THR A 188 2.56 5.36 -4.48
N MET A 189 1.25 5.47 -4.72
CA MET A 189 0.64 5.07 -6.00
C MET A 189 0.74 6.12 -7.11
N GLU A 190 1.35 7.27 -6.84
CA GLU A 190 1.36 8.39 -7.77
C GLU A 190 2.52 8.28 -8.77
N CYS A 191 2.17 8.36 -10.05
CA CYS A 191 3.10 8.24 -11.16
C CYS A 191 3.95 9.50 -11.31
N TYR A 192 5.25 9.31 -11.54
CA TYR A 192 6.18 10.34 -11.99
C TYR A 192 6.68 9.99 -13.40
N ASP A 193 6.26 10.78 -14.39
CA ASP A 193 6.63 10.61 -15.80
C ASP A 193 7.47 11.78 -16.36
N GLY A 194 7.82 12.75 -15.50
CA GLY A 194 8.56 13.96 -15.86
C GLY A 194 7.83 14.89 -16.82
N GLN A 195 6.54 14.66 -17.10
CA GLN A 195 5.73 15.43 -18.04
C GLN A 195 4.42 15.90 -17.37
N SER A 196 3.87 17.02 -17.80
CA SER A 196 2.61 17.54 -17.22
C SER A 196 1.35 16.81 -17.72
N ASN A 197 1.49 15.88 -18.66
CA ASN A 197 0.39 15.17 -19.31
C ASN A 197 0.42 13.71 -18.86
N GLY A 198 -0.27 13.43 -17.75
CA GLY A 198 -0.20 12.19 -17.00
C GLY A 198 -0.16 10.92 -17.85
N THR A 199 0.87 10.12 -17.58
CA THR A 199 1.06 8.76 -18.09
C THR A 199 0.16 7.80 -17.29
N PRO A 200 -0.54 6.85 -17.95
CA PRO A 200 -1.27 5.81 -17.25
C PRO A 200 -0.33 5.01 -16.32
N ALA A 201 -0.80 4.65 -15.12
CA ALA A 201 0.02 4.03 -14.08
C ALA A 201 0.72 2.74 -14.58
N GLU A 202 0.06 1.97 -15.43
CA GLU A 202 0.60 0.75 -16.07
C GLU A 202 1.80 0.98 -17.00
N SER A 203 2.03 2.21 -17.46
CA SER A 203 3.19 2.58 -18.29
C SER A 203 4.16 3.52 -17.55
N CYS A 204 3.98 3.66 -16.24
CA CYS A 204 4.70 4.65 -15.46
C CYS A 204 6.17 4.24 -15.22
N PRO A 205 7.16 5.10 -15.56
CA PRO A 205 8.57 4.76 -15.44
C PRO A 205 9.13 4.93 -14.02
N ALA A 206 8.44 5.68 -13.16
CA ALA A 206 8.84 5.96 -11.80
C ALA A 206 7.64 6.35 -10.94
N PHE A 207 7.67 6.05 -9.65
CA PHE A 207 6.61 6.44 -8.72
C PHE A 207 7.21 7.31 -7.62
N PHE A 208 6.36 8.13 -7.00
CA PHE A 208 6.77 8.85 -5.81
C PHE A 208 6.95 7.90 -4.62
N VAL A 209 7.92 8.23 -3.78
CA VAL A 209 8.17 7.61 -2.49
C VAL A 209 8.19 8.72 -1.44
N GLY A 210 7.61 8.45 -0.29
CA GLY A 210 7.64 9.34 0.87
C GLY A 210 8.71 8.93 1.88
N GLY A 211 9.27 9.90 2.57
CA GLY A 211 10.28 9.73 3.61
C GLY A 211 10.69 11.10 4.15
N GLU A 212 12.00 11.36 4.26
CA GLU A 212 12.48 12.69 4.67
C GLU A 212 11.96 13.83 3.77
N HIS A 213 11.65 13.52 2.52
CA HIS A 213 10.94 14.36 1.56
C HIS A 213 10.24 13.44 0.54
N ILE A 214 9.40 13.99 -0.33
CA ILE A 214 8.91 13.24 -1.50
C ILE A 214 10.04 13.16 -2.54
N ALA A 215 10.29 11.96 -3.06
CA ALA A 215 11.23 11.73 -4.17
C ALA A 215 10.62 10.80 -5.22
N ALA A 216 11.10 10.91 -6.46
CA ALA A 216 10.73 9.98 -7.52
C ALA A 216 11.75 8.84 -7.62
N MET A 217 11.27 7.60 -7.69
CA MET A 217 12.09 6.39 -7.81
C MET A 217 11.60 5.55 -8.99
N SER A 218 12.55 5.06 -9.80
CA SER A 218 12.19 4.15 -10.89
C SER A 218 11.57 2.86 -10.36
N PHE A 219 10.49 2.42 -11.00
CA PHE A 219 9.59 1.38 -10.50
C PHE A 219 10.25 0.00 -10.28
N LEU A 220 11.41 -0.27 -10.90
CA LEU A 220 12.16 -1.54 -10.77
C LEU A 220 13.22 -1.52 -9.67
N ILE A 221 13.47 -0.36 -9.04
CA ILE A 221 14.56 -0.21 -8.09
C ILE A 221 14.16 -0.81 -6.74
N ARG A 222 15.04 -1.68 -6.23
CA ARG A 222 14.98 -2.25 -4.88
C ARG A 222 16.01 -1.64 -3.93
N ASP A 223 17.19 -1.30 -4.48
CA ASP A 223 18.28 -0.64 -3.76
C ASP A 223 18.36 0.82 -4.21
N PRO A 224 17.84 1.77 -3.41
CA PRO A 224 17.82 3.18 -3.76
C PRO A 224 19.22 3.77 -3.99
N ALA A 225 20.27 3.21 -3.38
CA ALA A 225 21.65 3.65 -3.61
C ALA A 225 22.15 3.33 -5.04
N ARG A 226 21.50 2.40 -5.75
CA ARG A 226 21.85 1.99 -7.12
C ARG A 226 20.86 2.47 -8.18
N GLY A 227 19.73 3.02 -7.77
CA GLY A 227 18.61 3.33 -8.67
C GLY A 227 18.53 4.75 -9.21
N GLY A 228 19.34 5.66 -8.66
CA GLY A 228 19.29 7.09 -8.98
C GLY A 228 18.05 7.75 -8.40
N CYS A 229 18.25 8.87 -7.70
CA CYS A 229 17.16 9.73 -7.23
C CYS A 229 17.14 10.98 -8.09
N ALA A 230 15.96 11.36 -8.57
CA ALA A 230 15.81 12.58 -9.37
C ALA A 230 16.06 13.86 -8.55
N VAL A 231 15.86 13.79 -7.23
CA VAL A 231 16.04 14.89 -6.28
C VAL A 231 16.58 14.38 -4.94
N GLY A 232 17.49 15.14 -4.32
CA GLY A 232 17.92 14.95 -2.93
C GLY A 232 18.87 13.77 -2.66
N THR A 233 19.00 13.44 -1.37
CA THR A 233 19.77 12.28 -0.89
C THR A 233 18.96 11.00 -1.12
N PRO A 234 19.55 9.93 -1.69
CA PRO A 234 18.80 8.73 -1.98
C PRO A 234 18.20 8.09 -0.71
N PRO A 235 16.99 7.52 -0.81
CA PRO A 235 16.37 6.76 0.26
C PRO A 235 17.33 5.74 0.87
N ALA A 236 17.20 5.46 2.16
CA ALA A 236 18.02 4.43 2.82
C ALA A 236 17.47 3.04 2.54
N HIS A 237 16.16 2.90 2.62
CA HIS A 237 15.43 1.64 2.46
C HIS A 237 14.12 1.91 1.74
N LEU A 238 13.71 1.05 0.81
CA LEU A 238 12.41 1.13 0.14
C LEU A 238 11.50 0.04 0.68
N GLY A 239 10.37 0.44 1.25
CA GLY A 239 9.33 -0.41 1.82
C GLY A 239 7.94 0.11 1.48
N MET A 240 6.93 -0.24 2.29
CA MET A 240 5.55 0.16 2.03
C MET A 240 4.70 0.21 3.29
N ARG A 241 3.60 0.94 3.19
CA ARG A 241 2.51 0.99 4.15
C ARG A 241 1.19 0.90 3.41
N LEU A 242 0.22 0.21 4.00
CA LEU A 242 -1.14 0.13 3.45
C LEU A 242 -2.00 1.28 3.96
N VAL A 243 -2.87 1.79 3.11
CA VAL A 243 -3.98 2.66 3.49
C VAL A 243 -5.30 2.12 2.94
N SER A 244 -6.40 2.59 3.50
CA SER A 244 -7.76 2.29 3.05
C SER A 244 -8.65 3.52 3.17
N ASP A 245 -9.63 3.64 2.27
CA ASP A 245 -10.68 4.66 2.33
C ASP A 245 -11.84 4.24 3.26
N LYS A 246 -11.79 3.02 3.81
CA LYS A 246 -12.81 2.45 4.69
C LYS A 246 -12.18 1.99 6.01
N PRO A 247 -12.89 2.15 7.14
CA PRO A 247 -12.45 1.56 8.40
C PRO A 247 -12.42 0.04 8.28
N ILE A 248 -11.50 -0.58 9.00
CA ILE A 248 -11.59 -2.02 9.32
C ILE A 248 -12.70 -2.15 10.37
N GLY A 249 -13.70 -3.00 10.08
CA GLY A 249 -14.95 -3.10 10.85
C GLY A 249 -14.81 -3.55 12.30
#